data_AF-A0A2B7Y8Y6-F1
#
_entry.id   AF-A0A2B7Y8Y6-F1
#
_cell.length_a   1.000
_cell.length_b   1.000
_cell.length_c   1.000
_cell.angle_alpha   90.00
_cell.angle_beta   90.00
_cell.angle_gamma   90.00
#
_symmetry.space_group_name_H-M   'P 1'
#
loop_
_entity.id
_entity.type
_entity.pdbx_description
1 polymer ?
#
loop_
_entity_poly.entity_id
_entity_poly.type
_entity_poly.pdbx_seq_one_letter_code
_entity_poly.pdbx_strand_id
1 'polypeptide(L)'
;MHISSIALAALAAFTPLASAVGSAVVKNNCDFTTYVYSVGSSPGAEHALDPGEAYSEGFHRDPVTGGIALKIFRVPNGISGPNPQTVFAYNLDDSQIWYDLSDVFGDPFEGHSLTLSPSDEACGVISWEDGKPPAGSQVKVCQSGSDLTLKLCG
;
A
#
# COMPACT_ATOMS: atom_id res chain seq x y z
N MET A 1 -9.71 3.29 70.52
CA MET A 1 -9.33 2.31 69.48
C MET A 1 -9.56 2.99 68.14
N HIS A 2 -8.51 3.47 67.47
CA HIS A 2 -8.61 4.10 66.16
C HIS A 2 -8.00 3.17 65.13
N ILE A 3 -8.81 2.68 64.20
CA ILE A 3 -8.39 1.85 63.08
C ILE A 3 -8.14 2.83 61.92
N SER A 4 -6.88 3.08 61.59
CA SER A 4 -6.50 3.85 60.40
C SER A 4 -6.60 2.97 59.16
N SER A 5 -7.60 3.23 58.32
CA SER A 5 -7.73 2.63 57.00
C SER A 5 -6.73 3.25 56.04
N ILE A 6 -5.75 2.46 55.59
CA ILE A 6 -4.85 2.82 54.49
C ILE A 6 -5.56 2.47 53.18
N ALA A 7 -5.99 3.48 52.43
CA ALA A 7 -6.54 3.29 51.09
C ALA A 7 -5.39 3.12 50.09
N LEU A 8 -5.27 1.91 49.53
CA LEU A 8 -4.31 1.59 48.48
C LEU A 8 -4.86 2.10 47.13
N ALA A 9 -4.38 3.24 46.64
CA ALA A 9 -4.71 3.72 45.31
C ALA A 9 -3.92 2.94 44.25
N ALA A 10 -4.59 2.06 43.51
CA ALA A 10 -4.00 1.37 42.37
C ALA A 10 -3.89 2.33 41.18
N LEU A 11 -2.66 2.76 40.86
CA LEU A 11 -2.36 3.45 39.59
C LEU A 11 -2.40 2.41 38.46
N ALA A 12 -3.48 2.40 37.68
CA ALA A 12 -3.52 1.68 36.41
C ALA A 12 -2.62 2.42 35.41
N ALA A 13 -1.47 1.84 35.08
CA ALA A 13 -0.61 2.34 34.01
C ALA A 13 -1.29 2.06 32.66
N PHE A 14 -1.83 3.10 32.01
CA PHE A 14 -2.24 3.03 30.61
C PHE A 14 -0.97 3.04 29.75
N THR A 15 -0.52 1.86 29.32
CA THR A 15 0.42 1.79 28.20
C THR A 15 -0.32 2.21 26.93
N PRO A 16 0.11 3.26 26.21
CA PRO A 16 -0.47 3.53 24.89
C PRO A 16 -0.24 2.30 24.01
N LEU A 17 -1.31 1.75 23.45
CA LEU A 17 -1.18 0.79 22.35
C LEU A 17 -0.55 1.58 21.20
N ALA A 18 0.72 1.32 20.91
CA ALA A 18 1.30 1.72 19.64
C ALA A 18 0.52 0.95 18.56
N SER A 19 -0.40 1.61 17.86
CA SER A 19 -1.00 1.03 16.66
C SER A 19 0.12 0.77 15.67
N ALA A 20 0.36 -0.50 15.35
CA ALA A 20 1.32 -0.85 14.32
C ALA A 20 0.83 -0.26 12.99
N VAL A 21 1.67 0.52 12.33
CA VAL A 21 1.43 1.00 10.97
C VAL A 21 1.45 -0.22 10.05
N GLY A 22 0.48 -0.31 9.14
CA GLY A 22 0.32 -1.38 8.18
C GLY A 22 1.33 -1.31 7.03
N SER A 23 1.11 -2.14 6.01
CA SER A 23 2.02 -2.32 4.87
C SER A 23 1.35 -2.15 3.52
N ALA A 24 2.12 -1.67 2.55
CA ALA A 24 1.78 -1.72 1.13
C ALA A 24 2.31 -3.03 0.53
N VAL A 25 1.44 -3.80 -0.12
CA VAL A 25 1.74 -5.13 -0.66
C VAL A 25 1.37 -5.18 -2.14
N VAL A 26 2.27 -5.69 -2.98
CA VAL A 26 1.99 -6.03 -4.38
C VAL A 26 2.13 -7.53 -4.53
N LYS A 27 1.04 -8.20 -4.91
CA LYS A 27 1.01 -9.65 -5.10
C LYS A 27 0.86 -9.99 -6.57
N ASN A 28 1.83 -10.71 -7.12
CA ASN A 28 1.81 -11.14 -8.50
C ASN A 28 1.00 -12.45 -8.63
N ASN A 29 -0.26 -12.33 -9.04
CA ASN A 29 -1.12 -13.47 -9.35
C ASN A 29 -1.15 -13.79 -10.86
N CYS A 30 -0.33 -13.10 -11.66
CA CYS A 30 -0.18 -13.34 -13.09
C CYS A 30 0.66 -14.60 -13.35
N ASP A 31 0.64 -15.08 -14.60
CA ASP A 31 1.48 -16.18 -15.10
C ASP A 31 2.84 -15.71 -15.67
N PHE A 32 3.17 -14.43 -15.49
CA PHE A 32 4.43 -13.81 -15.88
C PHE A 32 5.07 -13.01 -14.75
N THR A 33 6.39 -12.85 -14.80
CA THR A 33 7.16 -12.01 -13.86
C THR A 33 6.80 -10.53 -14.01
N THR A 34 6.71 -9.83 -12.88
CA THR A 34 6.51 -8.37 -12.81
C THR A 34 7.65 -7.71 -12.04
N TYR A 35 7.84 -6.42 -12.23
CA TYR A 35 8.96 -5.68 -11.64
C TYR A 35 8.44 -4.48 -10.87
N VAL A 36 8.73 -4.42 -9.57
CA VAL A 36 8.24 -3.38 -8.65
C VAL A 36 9.39 -2.49 -8.21
N TYR A 37 9.13 -1.19 -8.20
CA TYR A 37 10.00 -0.17 -7.61
C TYR A 37 9.21 0.59 -6.55
N SER A 38 9.75 0.73 -5.34
CA SER A 38 9.28 1.71 -4.37
C SER A 38 9.92 3.07 -4.67
N VAL A 39 9.11 4.09 -4.94
CA VAL A 39 9.58 5.39 -5.43
C VAL A 39 9.01 6.53 -4.57
N GLY A 40 9.90 7.22 -3.87
CA GLY A 40 9.63 8.52 -3.24
C GLY A 40 10.24 9.65 -4.07
N SER A 41 11.11 10.44 -3.45
CA SER A 41 11.94 11.46 -4.13
C SER A 41 12.96 10.87 -5.10
N SER A 42 13.32 9.60 -4.93
CA SER A 42 14.15 8.83 -5.85
C SER A 42 13.66 7.38 -5.92
N PRO A 43 13.95 6.65 -7.01
CA PRO A 43 13.62 5.23 -7.08
C PRO A 43 14.51 4.37 -6.19
N GLY A 44 13.89 3.39 -5.54
CA GLY A 44 14.58 2.29 -4.88
C GLY A 44 15.10 1.24 -5.87
N ALA A 45 15.50 0.08 -5.33
CA ALA A 45 15.92 -1.06 -6.12
C ALA A 45 14.75 -1.70 -6.89
N GLU A 46 15.07 -2.37 -8.00
CA GLU A 46 14.11 -3.22 -8.69
C GLU A 46 13.87 -4.51 -7.92
N HIS A 47 12.60 -4.89 -7.77
CA HIS A 47 12.18 -6.17 -7.23
C HIS A 47 11.45 -6.95 -8.32
N ALA A 48 12.08 -8.00 -8.84
CA ALA A 48 11.40 -8.97 -9.71
C ALA A 48 10.49 -9.86 -8.85
N LEU A 49 9.25 -10.05 -9.29
CA LEU A 49 8.25 -10.90 -8.66
C LEU A 49 7.82 -11.96 -9.67
N ASP A 50 8.28 -13.18 -9.48
CA ASP A 50 7.81 -14.33 -10.26
C ASP A 50 6.34 -14.67 -9.93
N PRO A 51 5.66 -15.50 -10.75
CA PRO A 51 4.28 -15.91 -10.48
C PRO A 51 4.09 -16.44 -9.05
N GLY A 52 3.16 -15.84 -8.32
CA GLY A 52 2.84 -16.19 -6.93
C GLY A 52 3.66 -15.45 -5.87
N GLU A 53 4.69 -14.70 -6.25
CA GLU A 53 5.49 -13.90 -5.33
C GLU A 53 4.82 -12.58 -4.96
N ALA A 54 5.34 -11.93 -3.91
CA ALA A 54 4.86 -10.65 -3.45
C ALA A 54 6.01 -9.74 -2.99
N TYR A 55 5.83 -8.45 -3.23
CA TYR A 55 6.60 -7.37 -2.61
C TYR A 55 5.81 -6.78 -1.45
N SER A 56 6.48 -6.38 -0.38
CA SER A 56 5.87 -5.69 0.75
C SER A 56 6.83 -4.68 1.39
N GLU A 57 6.31 -3.52 1.77
CA GLU A 57 6.98 -2.54 2.63
C GLU A 57 5.99 -2.00 3.66
N GLY A 58 6.45 -1.73 4.89
CA GLY A 58 5.64 -1.00 5.87
C GLY A 58 5.40 0.42 5.36
N PHE A 59 4.22 1.01 5.61
CA PHE A 59 3.97 2.36 5.14
C PHE A 59 5.00 3.33 5.73
N HIS A 60 5.56 4.14 4.85
CA HIS A 60 6.46 5.21 5.24
C HIS A 60 6.19 6.47 4.42
N ARG A 61 6.78 7.58 4.86
CA ARG A 61 6.64 8.88 4.21
C ARG A 61 7.96 9.29 3.59
N ASP A 62 7.96 9.64 2.31
CA ASP A 62 9.10 10.37 1.75
C ASP A 62 9.05 11.82 2.24
N PRO A 63 10.14 12.37 2.81
CA PRO A 63 10.12 13.71 3.39
C PRO A 63 9.98 14.85 2.37
N VAL A 64 10.20 14.59 1.07
CA VAL A 64 10.17 15.60 0.00
C VAL A 64 8.84 15.55 -0.75
N THR A 65 8.42 14.37 -1.22
CA THR A 65 7.18 14.19 -1.99
C THR A 65 5.97 13.97 -1.08
N GLY A 66 6.18 13.55 0.16
CA GLY A 66 5.13 13.26 1.14
C GLY A 66 4.45 11.91 0.96
N GLY A 67 4.66 11.18 -0.12
CA GLY A 67 4.05 9.88 -0.40
C GLY A 67 4.97 8.99 -1.22
N ILE A 68 4.56 7.73 -1.36
CA ILE A 68 5.31 6.69 -2.05
C ILE A 68 4.48 6.14 -3.21
N ALA A 69 5.16 5.83 -4.30
CA ALA A 69 4.59 5.19 -5.47
C ALA A 69 5.28 3.85 -5.69
N LEU A 70 4.55 2.76 -5.48
CA LEU A 70 4.95 1.44 -5.97
C LEU A 70 4.65 1.40 -7.47
N LYS A 71 5.69 1.42 -8.28
CA LYS A 71 5.60 1.38 -9.75
C LYS A 71 5.83 -0.03 -10.24
N ILE A 72 4.86 -0.57 -10.99
CA ILE A 72 4.85 -1.95 -11.44
C ILE A 72 4.96 -2.00 -12.97
N PHE A 73 5.92 -2.79 -13.45
CA PHE A 73 6.22 -2.99 -14.87
C PHE A 73 6.12 -4.47 -15.25
N ARG A 74 5.92 -4.75 -16.55
CA ARG A 74 6.00 -6.09 -17.14
C ARG A 74 7.35 -6.38 -17.83
N VAL A 75 8.28 -5.43 -17.78
CA VAL A 75 9.60 -5.55 -18.38
C VAL A 75 10.68 -5.21 -17.35
N PRO A 76 11.83 -5.91 -17.36
CA PRO A 76 12.94 -5.59 -16.48
C PRO A 76 13.50 -4.20 -16.82
N ASN A 77 14.05 -3.53 -15.81
CA ASN A 77 14.54 -2.15 -15.90
C ASN A 77 13.51 -1.17 -16.47
N GLY A 78 12.22 -1.41 -16.22
CA GLY A 78 11.11 -0.64 -16.80
C GLY A 78 11.14 0.86 -16.47
N ILE A 79 11.79 1.23 -15.35
CA ILE A 79 11.87 2.62 -14.91
C ILE A 79 12.77 3.50 -15.78
N SER A 80 13.67 2.92 -16.59
CA SER A 80 14.66 3.68 -17.36
C SER A 80 14.09 4.35 -18.63
N GLY A 81 12.78 4.28 -18.86
CA GLY A 81 12.15 4.83 -20.07
C GLY A 81 10.63 4.97 -19.93
N PRO A 82 9.93 5.38 -21.01
CA PRO A 82 8.48 5.57 -21.01
C PRO A 82 7.75 4.23 -21.18
N ASN A 83 8.08 3.25 -20.34
CA ASN A 83 7.41 1.95 -20.35
C ASN A 83 6.05 2.06 -19.64
N PRO A 84 4.99 1.39 -20.16
CA PRO A 84 3.71 1.30 -19.48
C PRO A 84 3.89 0.80 -18.04
N GLN A 85 3.27 1.48 -17.08
CA GLN A 85 3.38 1.17 -15.67
C GLN A 85 2.07 1.42 -14.95
N THR A 86 1.71 0.49 -14.07
CA THR A 86 0.69 0.75 -13.05
C THR A 86 1.38 1.29 -11.82
N VAL A 87 0.76 2.30 -11.22
CA VAL A 87 1.25 2.99 -10.04
C VAL A 87 0.25 2.76 -8.92
N PHE A 88 0.70 2.06 -7.89
CA PHE A 88 0.04 2.03 -6.59
C PHE A 88 0.68 3.10 -5.71
N ALA A 89 -0.03 4.23 -5.56
CA ALA A 89 0.41 5.31 -4.70
C ALA A 89 -0.22 5.20 -3.32
N TYR A 90 0.56 5.54 -2.29
CA TYR A 90 0.06 5.71 -0.94
C TYR A 90 0.69 6.93 -0.25
N ASN A 91 -0.05 7.51 0.69
CA ASN A 91 0.42 8.63 1.51
C ASN A 91 0.00 8.40 2.97
N LEU A 92 1.00 8.19 3.83
CA LEU A 92 0.83 8.05 5.26
C LEU A 92 0.74 9.43 5.91
N ASP A 93 -0.43 9.74 6.45
CA ASP A 93 -0.73 10.99 7.16
C ASP A 93 -1.28 10.65 8.55
N ASP A 94 -0.39 10.66 9.54
CA ASP A 94 -0.65 10.25 10.93
C ASP A 94 -1.35 8.88 11.03
N SER A 95 -2.63 8.88 11.42
CA SER A 95 -3.45 7.68 11.61
C SER A 95 -4.19 7.25 10.34
N GLN A 96 -3.94 7.91 9.20
CA GLN A 96 -4.60 7.66 7.93
C GLN A 96 -3.61 7.22 6.86
N ILE A 97 -4.08 6.34 5.98
CA ILE A 97 -3.40 5.97 4.75
C ILE A 97 -4.30 6.33 3.58
N TRP A 98 -3.84 7.24 2.73
CA TRP A 98 -4.48 7.57 1.46
C TRP A 98 -3.88 6.69 0.37
N TYR A 99 -4.70 6.23 -0.56
CA TYR A 99 -4.24 5.34 -1.63
C TYR A 99 -5.04 5.48 -2.92
N ASP A 100 -4.35 5.23 -4.03
CA ASP A 100 -4.92 5.20 -5.37
C ASP A 100 -4.16 4.25 -6.30
N LEU A 101 -4.80 3.98 -7.44
CA LEU A 101 -4.17 3.35 -8.60
C LEU A 101 -4.23 4.32 -9.78
N SER A 102 -3.17 4.34 -10.58
CA SER A 102 -3.10 5.06 -11.86
C SER A 102 -2.18 4.33 -12.85
N ASP A 103 -2.37 4.60 -14.15
CA ASP A 103 -1.48 4.09 -15.20
C ASP A 103 -0.74 5.25 -15.86
N VAL A 104 0.52 5.03 -16.21
CA VAL A 104 1.39 5.99 -16.90
C VAL A 104 2.06 5.30 -18.08
N PHE A 105 2.12 6.01 -19.23
CA PHE A 105 2.68 5.52 -20.49
C PHE A 105 1.95 4.31 -21.11
N GLY A 106 0.72 4.00 -20.69
CA GLY A 106 -0.14 2.95 -21.21
C GLY A 106 -0.67 2.04 -20.10
N ASP A 107 -1.43 1.01 -20.48
CA ASP A 107 -2.12 0.09 -19.57
C ASP A 107 -1.40 -1.28 -19.56
N PRO A 108 -0.38 -1.51 -18.72
CA PRO A 108 0.45 -2.72 -18.80
C PRO A 108 -0.33 -4.01 -18.53
N PHE A 109 -1.40 -3.94 -17.74
CA PHE A 109 -2.23 -5.07 -17.35
C PHE A 109 -3.56 -5.13 -18.09
N GLU A 110 -3.73 -4.42 -19.22
CA GLU A 110 -4.94 -4.57 -20.05
C GLU A 110 -5.31 -6.05 -20.28
N GLY A 111 -6.57 -6.38 -20.04
CA GLY A 111 -7.09 -7.75 -20.10
C GLY A 111 -6.86 -8.59 -18.83
N HIS A 112 -6.23 -8.02 -17.80
CA HIS A 112 -5.99 -8.65 -16.51
C HIS A 112 -6.48 -7.77 -15.37
N SER A 113 -7.43 -8.27 -14.58
CA SER A 113 -8.00 -7.55 -13.45
C SER A 113 -6.95 -7.15 -12.41
N LEU A 114 -7.09 -5.93 -11.88
CA LEU A 114 -6.31 -5.43 -10.75
C LEU A 114 -7.23 -5.07 -9.59
N THR A 115 -6.87 -5.47 -8.36
CA THR A 115 -7.66 -5.13 -7.18
C THR A 115 -6.75 -4.66 -6.05
N LEU A 116 -6.94 -3.43 -5.57
CA LEU A 116 -6.30 -2.89 -4.39
C LEU A 116 -7.28 -2.92 -3.21
N SER A 117 -7.02 -3.83 -2.28
CA SER A 117 -7.90 -4.12 -1.14
C SER A 117 -7.20 -3.83 0.18
N PRO A 118 -7.83 -3.02 1.06
CA PRO A 118 -7.43 -2.93 2.45
C PRO A 118 -7.71 -4.24 3.23
N SER A 119 -6.92 -4.53 4.26
CA SER A 119 -7.20 -5.64 5.18
C SER A 119 -8.38 -5.37 6.11
N ASP A 120 -8.73 -4.09 6.33
CA ASP A 120 -10.01 -3.72 6.94
C ASP A 120 -11.11 -3.59 5.89
N GLU A 121 -12.08 -4.51 5.95
CA GLU A 121 -13.21 -4.57 5.02
C GLU A 121 -14.15 -3.35 5.08
N ALA A 122 -14.06 -2.51 6.12
CA ALA A 122 -14.81 -1.26 6.18
C ALA A 122 -14.25 -0.18 5.22
N CYS A 123 -13.00 -0.35 4.76
CA CYS A 123 -12.34 0.58 3.84
C CYS A 123 -12.65 0.27 2.36
N GLY A 124 -12.49 1.28 1.50
CA GLY A 124 -12.88 1.18 0.09
C GLY A 124 -11.91 0.35 -0.74
N VAL A 125 -12.43 -0.58 -1.55
CA VAL A 125 -11.64 -1.31 -2.56
C VAL A 125 -11.55 -0.50 -3.85
N ILE A 126 -10.41 -0.57 -4.55
CA ILE A 126 -10.27 -0.12 -5.95
C ILE A 126 -10.16 -1.36 -6.83
N SER A 127 -11.07 -1.53 -7.79
CA SER A 127 -11.04 -2.64 -8.75
C SER A 127 -11.04 -2.13 -10.19
N TRP A 128 -10.12 -2.66 -10.99
CA TRP A 128 -10.02 -2.44 -12.43
C TRP A 128 -10.22 -3.79 -13.13
N GLU A 129 -11.46 -4.11 -13.49
CA GLU A 129 -11.84 -5.44 -14.01
C GLU A 129 -11.10 -5.82 -15.30
N ASP A 130 -10.78 -4.85 -16.16
CA ASP A 130 -10.04 -5.04 -17.42
C ASP A 130 -8.57 -4.60 -17.33
N GLY A 131 -8.07 -4.37 -16.11
CA GLY A 131 -6.70 -3.89 -15.88
C GLY A 131 -6.43 -2.48 -16.35
N LYS A 132 -7.48 -1.65 -16.45
CA LYS A 132 -7.43 -0.25 -16.87
C LYS A 132 -8.11 0.67 -15.85
N PRO A 133 -7.63 1.91 -15.69
CA PRO A 133 -8.27 2.88 -14.83
C PRO A 133 -9.71 3.20 -15.31
N PRO A 134 -10.70 3.25 -14.41
CA PRO A 134 -12.02 3.78 -14.74
C PRO A 134 -11.95 5.30 -14.92
N ALA A 135 -13.04 5.89 -15.40
CA ALA A 135 -13.15 7.34 -15.49
C ALA A 135 -13.16 7.99 -14.08
N GLY A 136 -12.37 9.06 -13.93
CA GLY A 136 -12.30 9.87 -12.71
C GLY A 136 -11.39 9.30 -11.63
N SER A 137 -11.09 10.13 -10.63
CA SER A 137 -10.22 9.75 -9.51
C SER A 137 -10.89 8.72 -8.60
N GLN A 138 -10.14 7.70 -8.22
CA GLN A 138 -10.60 6.63 -7.32
C GLN A 138 -9.89 6.66 -5.95
N VAL A 139 -9.28 7.80 -5.57
CA VAL A 139 -8.57 7.93 -4.29
C VAL A 139 -9.47 7.49 -3.13
N LYS A 140 -8.91 6.68 -2.24
CA LYS A 140 -9.54 6.21 -1.01
C LYS A 140 -8.67 6.57 0.19
N VAL A 141 -9.26 6.41 1.37
CA VAL A 141 -8.59 6.59 2.66
C VAL A 141 -9.02 5.47 3.61
N CYS A 142 -8.08 5.02 4.43
CA CYS A 142 -8.29 4.02 5.47
C CYS A 142 -7.46 4.39 6.71
N GLN A 143 -7.66 3.70 7.84
CA GLN A 143 -6.73 3.83 8.96
C GLN A 143 -5.34 3.27 8.61
N SER A 144 -4.28 3.91 9.10
CA SER A 144 -2.90 3.55 8.78
C SER A 144 -2.45 2.19 9.31
N GLY A 145 -3.24 1.55 10.17
CA GLY A 145 -3.01 0.17 10.62
C GLY A 145 -3.56 -0.91 9.67
N SER A 146 -4.30 -0.54 8.61
CA SER A 146 -4.77 -1.49 7.60
C SER A 146 -3.71 -1.69 6.53
N ASP A 147 -3.32 -2.95 6.28
CA ASP A 147 -2.52 -3.27 5.11
C ASP A 147 -3.31 -2.97 3.84
N LEU A 148 -2.60 -2.63 2.77
CA LEU A 148 -3.15 -2.38 1.44
C LEU A 148 -2.50 -3.37 0.47
N THR A 149 -3.29 -4.29 -0.09
CA THR A 149 -2.79 -5.31 -1.02
C THR A 149 -3.31 -5.05 -2.43
N LEU A 150 -2.40 -4.75 -3.36
CA LEU A 150 -2.66 -4.79 -4.79
C LEU A 150 -2.43 -6.22 -5.31
N LYS A 151 -3.50 -6.88 -5.74
CA LYS A 151 -3.46 -8.16 -6.44
C LYS A 151 -3.44 -7.91 -7.95
N LEU A 152 -2.42 -8.43 -8.63
CA LEU A 152 -2.27 -8.35 -10.09
C LEU A 152 -2.85 -9.59 -10.76
N CYS A 153 -3.65 -9.46 -11.82
CA CYS A 153 -4.31 -10.59 -12.52
C CYS A 153 -5.25 -11.39 -11.58
N GLY A 154 -6.16 -10.67 -10.90
CA GLY A 154 -6.82 -11.12 -9.67
C GLY A 154 -8.31 -11.36 -9.71
#